data_AF-A0AAF0ZRF9-F1
#
_entry.id   AF-A0AAF0ZRF9-F1
#
_cell.length_a   1.000
_cell.length_b   1.000
_cell.length_c   1.000
_cell.angle_alpha   90.00
_cell.angle_beta   90.00
_cell.angle_gamma   90.00
#
_symmetry.space_group_name_H-M   'P 1'
#
loop_
_entity.id
_entity.type
_entity.pdbx_description
1 polymer ?
#
loop_
_entity_poly.entity_id
_entity_poly.type
_entity_poly.pdbx_seq_one_letter_code
_entity_poly.pdbx_strand_id
1 'polypeptide(L)'
;MMAGEDKFKQFDFHLRSLSSSARDSNFVTDPASDPSLLNSVKSLCDLCRSEKSEDLIARVYPHLNRIFQRCLSSISQSQTSNGLLLLAILQFFLDFGDVVLHDADPNLRTFFKSCLSREFADPVVAEATLDFLNANKKKFSSSFPTLLPQCR
;
A
#
# COMPACT_ATOMS: atom_id res chain seq x y z
N MET A 1 26.30 17.72 3.65
CA MET A 1 25.82 16.87 4.75
C MET A 1 24.40 17.20 5.24
N MET A 2 23.82 18.39 4.98
CA MET A 2 22.48 18.74 5.48
C MET A 2 21.29 17.98 4.85
N ALA A 3 21.38 17.54 3.59
CA ALA A 3 20.26 16.90 2.91
C ALA A 3 19.84 15.52 3.48
N GLY A 4 20.73 14.84 4.23
CA GLY A 4 20.45 13.54 4.83
C GLY A 4 19.64 13.63 6.13
N GLU A 5 19.88 14.67 6.94
CA GLU A 5 19.18 14.86 8.22
C GLU A 5 17.72 15.25 8.03
N ASP A 6 17.41 16.06 7.02
CA ASP A 6 16.03 16.49 6.75
C ASP A 6 15.17 15.33 6.24
N LYS A 7 15.73 14.45 5.40
CA LYS A 7 15.06 13.22 4.96
C LYS A 7 14.80 12.26 6.12
N PHE A 8 15.74 12.11 7.04
CA PHE A 8 15.57 11.25 8.21
C PHE A 8 14.47 11.78 9.16
N LYS A 9 14.41 13.09 9.38
CA LYS A 9 13.30 13.72 10.14
C LYS A 9 11.94 13.50 9.47
N GLN A 10 11.89 13.64 8.14
CA GLN A 10 10.68 13.40 7.37
C GLN A 10 10.24 11.93 7.42
N PHE A 11 11.20 11.00 7.34
CA PHE A 11 10.97 9.57 7.53
C PHE A 11 10.36 9.29 8.91
N ASP A 12 10.99 9.77 9.97
CA ASP A 12 10.50 9.55 11.34
C ASP A 12 9.11 10.16 11.56
N PHE A 13 8.82 11.31 10.96
CA PHE A 13 7.50 11.93 11.02
C PHE A 13 6.43 11.02 10.38
N HIS A 14 6.63 10.59 9.14
CA HIS A 14 5.67 9.72 8.45
C HIS A 14 5.56 8.35 9.12
N LEU A 15 6.66 7.78 9.60
CA LEU A 15 6.66 6.49 10.29
C LEU A 15 5.85 6.55 11.60
N ARG A 16 5.94 7.67 12.34
CA ARG A 16 5.11 7.90 13.54
C ARG A 16 3.63 8.01 13.19
N SER A 17 3.29 8.71 12.11
CA SER A 17 1.90 8.79 11.60
C SER A 17 1.35 7.39 11.28
N LEU A 18 2.08 6.59 10.49
CA LEU A 18 1.72 5.20 10.20
C LEU A 18 1.57 4.35 11.46
N SER A 19 2.47 4.50 12.42
CA SER A 19 2.41 3.77 13.69
C SER A 19 1.14 4.09 14.49
N SER A 20 0.71 5.35 14.51
CA SER A 20 -0.55 5.76 15.15
C SER A 20 -1.75 5.10 14.48
N SER A 21 -1.86 5.24 13.15
CA SER A 21 -2.93 4.64 12.36
C SER A 21 -2.92 3.11 12.40
N ALA A 22 -1.75 2.48 12.65
CA ALA A 22 -1.61 1.05 12.81
C ALA A 22 -2.02 0.57 14.22
N ARG A 23 -1.85 1.41 15.26
CA ARG A 23 -2.12 1.10 16.68
C ARG A 23 -3.56 1.27 17.11
N ASP A 24 -4.34 2.16 16.49
CA ASP A 24 -5.73 2.44 16.91
C ASP A 24 -6.57 1.17 16.94
N SER A 25 -6.66 0.52 18.09
CA SER A 25 -7.27 -0.80 18.30
C SER A 25 -8.79 -0.79 18.19
N ASN A 26 -9.38 0.40 18.08
CA ASN A 26 -10.77 0.57 17.76
C ASN A 26 -10.93 0.41 16.24
N PHE A 27 -11.48 -0.72 15.81
CA PHE A 27 -11.97 -0.95 14.43
C PHE A 27 -13.05 0.07 13.97
N VAL A 28 -13.31 1.10 14.78
CA VAL A 28 -14.32 2.14 14.59
C VAL A 28 -13.82 3.23 13.63
N THR A 29 -12.52 3.51 13.58
CA THR A 29 -11.95 4.49 12.66
C THR A 29 -11.39 3.82 11.42
N ASP A 30 -12.04 4.10 10.30
CA ASP A 30 -11.67 3.65 8.96
C ASP A 30 -10.35 4.33 8.53
N PRO A 31 -9.27 3.57 8.21
CA PRO A 31 -7.98 4.14 7.87
C PRO A 31 -8.02 5.16 6.72
N ALA A 32 -8.92 4.99 5.76
CA ALA A 32 -9.07 5.91 4.63
C ALA A 32 -9.78 7.24 4.97
N SER A 33 -10.32 7.38 6.18
CA SER A 33 -10.92 8.65 6.64
C SER A 33 -9.89 9.75 6.91
N ASP A 34 -8.61 9.42 7.01
CA ASP A 34 -7.52 10.39 7.18
C ASP A 34 -6.70 10.53 5.88
N PRO A 35 -6.88 11.61 5.09
CA PRO A 35 -6.11 11.84 3.88
C PRO A 35 -4.59 11.94 4.11
N SER A 36 -4.16 12.31 5.32
CA SER A 36 -2.74 12.44 5.65
C SER A 36 -2.04 11.08 5.73
N LEU A 37 -2.79 10.00 5.96
CA LEU A 37 -2.28 8.64 5.96
C LEU A 37 -1.81 8.21 4.57
N LEU A 38 -2.65 8.43 3.54
CA LEU A 38 -2.27 8.12 2.16
C LEU A 38 -1.01 8.89 1.75
N ASN A 39 -0.93 10.17 2.12
CA ASN A 39 0.25 10.99 1.85
C ASN A 39 1.49 10.42 2.55
N SER A 40 1.37 10.01 3.81
CA SER A 40 2.48 9.43 4.56
C SER A 40 2.95 8.09 4.00
N VAL A 41 2.03 7.24 3.53
CA VAL A 41 2.37 5.98 2.84
C VAL A 41 3.15 6.28 1.56
N LYS A 42 2.64 7.19 0.70
CA LYS A 42 3.32 7.58 -0.55
C LYS A 42 4.73 8.13 -0.29
N SER A 43 4.86 9.08 0.64
CA SER A 43 6.15 9.66 1.01
C SER A 43 7.16 8.61 1.48
N LEU A 44 6.73 7.63 2.29
CA LEU A 44 7.62 6.56 2.74
C LEU A 44 8.01 5.60 1.61
N CYS A 45 7.08 5.29 0.69
CA CYS A 45 7.40 4.49 -0.50
C CYS A 45 8.46 5.19 -1.37
N ASP A 46 8.32 6.49 -1.59
CA ASP A 46 9.27 7.29 -2.38
C ASP A 46 10.64 7.40 -1.70
N LEU A 47 10.64 7.53 -0.37
CA LEU A 47 11.88 7.54 0.42
C LEU A 47 12.58 6.18 0.36
N CYS A 48 11.84 5.07 0.50
CA CYS A 48 12.41 3.72 0.32
C CYS A 48 12.99 3.52 -1.08
N ARG A 49 12.32 4.03 -2.13
CA ARG A 49 12.78 3.93 -3.51
C ARG A 49 14.03 4.76 -3.79
N SER A 50 14.12 5.95 -3.19
CA SER A 50 15.25 6.86 -3.41
C SER A 50 16.50 6.45 -2.62
N GLU A 51 16.35 6.05 -1.36
CA GLU A 51 17.48 5.67 -0.50
C GLU A 51 17.94 4.23 -0.72
N LYS A 52 17.05 3.34 -1.21
CA LYS A 52 17.31 1.90 -1.43
C LYS A 52 17.91 1.18 -0.20
N SER A 53 17.58 1.66 1.00
CA SER A 53 18.04 1.08 2.26
C SER A 53 17.11 -0.05 2.71
N GLU A 54 17.66 -1.27 2.79
CA GLU A 54 16.93 -2.44 3.29
C GLU A 54 16.45 -2.27 4.73
N ASP A 55 17.21 -1.55 5.58
CA ASP A 55 16.81 -1.23 6.95
C ASP A 55 15.55 -0.35 6.98
N LEU A 56 15.49 0.69 6.15
CA LEU A 56 14.32 1.57 6.09
C LEU A 56 13.09 0.80 5.60
N ILE A 57 13.26 -0.05 4.59
CA ILE A 57 12.21 -0.91 4.06
C ILE A 57 11.69 -1.85 5.16
N ALA A 58 12.60 -2.53 5.88
CA ALA A 58 12.25 -3.44 6.96
C ALA A 58 11.53 -2.75 8.12
N ARG A 59 11.83 -1.48 8.38
CA ARG A 59 11.14 -0.67 9.40
C ARG A 59 9.75 -0.21 8.97
N VAL A 60 9.54 0.10 7.70
CA VAL A 60 8.24 0.55 7.17
C VAL A 60 7.25 -0.61 7.00
N TYR A 61 7.74 -1.76 6.54
CA TYR A 61 6.90 -2.91 6.16
C TYR A 61 5.88 -3.35 7.22
N PRO A 62 6.23 -3.55 8.50
CA PRO A 62 5.27 -4.03 9.51
C PRO A 62 4.08 -3.09 9.69
N HIS A 63 4.30 -1.78 9.56
CA HIS A 63 3.25 -0.78 9.69
C HIS A 63 2.31 -0.81 8.49
N LEU A 64 2.86 -0.86 7.27
CA LEU A 64 2.05 -0.96 6.05
C LEU A 64 1.24 -2.26 5.99
N ASN A 65 1.86 -3.39 6.34
CA ASN A 65 1.14 -4.67 6.39
C ASN A 65 -0.01 -4.61 7.40
N ARG A 66 0.21 -4.02 8.58
CA ARG A 66 -0.86 -3.88 9.58
C ARG A 66 -2.01 -2.99 9.09
N ILE A 67 -1.70 -1.85 8.46
CA ILE A 67 -2.71 -0.95 7.88
C ILE A 67 -3.48 -1.68 6.77
N PHE A 68 -2.80 -2.43 5.91
CA PHE A 68 -3.41 -3.20 4.83
C PHE A 68 -4.43 -4.22 5.38
N GLN A 69 -4.03 -5.03 6.36
CA GLN A 69 -4.93 -6.03 6.98
C GLN A 69 -6.14 -5.38 7.64
N ARG A 70 -5.97 -4.19 8.25
CA ARG A 70 -7.09 -3.43 8.82
C ARG A 70 -8.06 -2.96 7.74
N CYS A 71 -7.56 -2.36 6.66
CA CYS A 71 -8.40 -1.91 5.54
C CYS A 71 -9.19 -3.07 4.93
N LEU A 72 -8.56 -4.24 4.80
CA LEU A 72 -9.26 -5.45 4.32
C LEU A 72 -10.35 -5.93 5.30
N SER A 73 -10.09 -5.84 6.60
CA SER A 73 -11.05 -6.27 7.64
C SER A 73 -12.25 -5.31 7.74
N SER A 74 -12.02 -4.01 7.52
CA SER A 74 -13.07 -2.98 7.56
C SER A 74 -13.80 -2.79 6.24
N ILE A 75 -13.38 -3.47 5.16
CA ILE A 75 -13.83 -3.17 3.80
C ILE A 75 -15.37 -3.14 3.72
N SER A 76 -16.06 -4.15 4.26
CA SER A 76 -17.52 -4.26 4.21
C SER A 76 -18.26 -3.23 5.07
N GLN A 77 -17.59 -2.61 6.04
CA GLN A 77 -18.18 -1.69 7.02
C GLN A 77 -17.80 -0.22 6.76
N SER A 78 -16.76 -0.01 5.97
CA SER A 78 -16.22 1.29 5.63
C SER A 78 -17.20 2.08 4.75
N GLN A 79 -17.34 3.38 5.07
CA GLN A 79 -18.08 4.35 4.24
C GLN A 79 -17.15 5.18 3.35
N THR A 80 -15.82 4.98 3.43
CA THR A 80 -14.83 5.72 2.64
C THR A 80 -14.04 4.79 1.73
N SER A 81 -13.66 5.26 0.55
CA SER A 81 -12.88 4.43 -0.39
C SER A 81 -11.49 4.15 0.19
N ASN A 82 -11.15 2.87 0.35
CA ASN A 82 -9.83 2.43 0.78
C ASN A 82 -8.90 2.12 -0.41
N GLY A 83 -9.41 2.17 -1.64
CA GLY A 83 -8.74 1.72 -2.86
C GLY A 83 -7.40 2.39 -3.10
N LEU A 84 -7.30 3.72 -2.98
CA LEU A 84 -6.04 4.43 -3.19
C LEU A 84 -4.97 4.09 -2.14
N LEU A 85 -5.39 3.91 -0.89
CA LEU A 85 -4.48 3.51 0.20
C LEU A 85 -4.00 2.09 0.00
N LEU A 86 -4.90 1.17 -0.32
CA LEU A 86 -4.58 -0.22 -0.61
C LEU A 86 -3.64 -0.35 -1.82
N LEU A 87 -3.89 0.39 -2.90
CA LEU A 87 -3.00 0.43 -4.08
C LEU A 87 -1.60 0.93 -3.73
N ALA A 88 -1.49 1.99 -2.94
CA ALA A 88 -0.18 2.52 -2.52
C ALA A 88 0.61 1.49 -1.69
N ILE A 89 -0.06 0.73 -0.83
CA ILE A 89 0.57 -0.34 -0.05
C ILE A 89 0.92 -1.56 -0.92
N LEU A 90 0.06 -1.95 -1.87
CA LEU A 90 0.38 -3.02 -2.83
C LEU A 90 1.59 -2.67 -3.69
N GLN A 91 1.73 -1.40 -4.08
CA GLN A 91 2.92 -0.95 -4.80
C GLN A 91 4.18 -1.16 -3.95
N PHE A 92 4.13 -0.85 -2.66
CA PHE A 92 5.25 -1.14 -1.75
C PHE A 92 5.60 -2.63 -1.72
N PHE A 93 4.59 -3.51 -1.60
CA PHE A 93 4.81 -4.96 -1.62
C PHE A 93 5.41 -5.45 -2.95
N LEU A 94 4.96 -4.90 -4.09
CA LEU A 94 5.54 -5.24 -5.39
C LEU A 94 6.98 -4.76 -5.54
N ASP A 95 7.34 -3.63 -4.95
CA ASP A 95 8.66 -3.03 -5.12
C ASP A 95 9.70 -3.60 -4.16
N PHE A 96 9.29 -3.99 -2.97
CA PHE A 96 10.20 -4.38 -1.90
C PHE A 96 9.91 -5.75 -1.30
N GLY A 97 8.94 -6.51 -1.84
CA GLY A 97 8.54 -7.83 -1.33
C GLY A 97 9.72 -8.78 -1.18
N ASP A 98 10.64 -8.80 -2.13
CA ASP A 98 11.85 -9.63 -2.09
C ASP A 98 12.76 -9.28 -0.90
N VAL A 99 12.89 -7.99 -0.57
CA VAL A 99 13.72 -7.49 0.54
C VAL A 99 13.15 -7.92 1.89
N VAL A 100 11.83 -7.94 2.03
CA VAL A 100 11.14 -8.29 3.29
C VAL A 100 10.56 -9.69 3.29
N LEU A 101 10.90 -10.52 2.30
CA LEU A 101 10.40 -11.88 2.10
C LEU A 101 8.87 -11.96 2.16
N HIS A 102 8.18 -10.95 1.58
CA HIS A 102 6.73 -10.85 1.55
C HIS A 102 6.18 -11.35 0.22
N ASP A 103 5.29 -12.34 0.28
CA ASP A 103 4.50 -12.78 -0.87
C ASP A 103 3.26 -11.88 -1.05
N ALA A 104 3.26 -11.10 -2.13
CA ALA A 104 2.18 -10.18 -2.45
C ALA A 104 0.95 -10.85 -3.13
N ASP A 105 1.05 -12.10 -3.61
CA ASP A 105 -0.03 -12.74 -4.39
C ASP A 105 -1.37 -12.79 -3.63
N PRO A 106 -1.42 -13.22 -2.36
CA PRO A 106 -2.68 -13.26 -1.60
C PRO A 106 -3.30 -11.87 -1.41
N ASN A 107 -2.46 -10.85 -1.18
CA ASN A 107 -2.88 -9.48 -0.98
C ASN A 107 -3.46 -8.88 -2.26
N LEU A 108 -2.80 -9.11 -3.40
CA LEU A 108 -3.28 -8.68 -4.72
C LEU A 108 -4.61 -9.37 -5.07
N ARG A 109 -4.73 -10.69 -4.87
CA ARG A 109 -5.98 -11.42 -5.11
C ARG A 109 -7.13 -10.85 -4.30
N THR A 110 -6.87 -10.57 -3.03
CA THR A 110 -7.89 -10.03 -2.13
C THR A 110 -8.30 -8.62 -2.56
N PHE A 111 -7.35 -7.78 -2.97
CA PHE A 111 -7.67 -6.46 -3.51
C PHE A 111 -8.57 -6.55 -4.75
N PHE A 112 -8.19 -7.31 -5.77
CA PHE A 112 -8.98 -7.40 -7.00
C PHE A 112 -10.37 -8.02 -6.80
N LYS A 113 -10.48 -9.04 -5.94
CA LYS A 113 -11.75 -9.74 -5.71
C LYS A 113 -12.69 -9.02 -4.75
N SER A 114 -12.16 -8.38 -3.71
CA SER A 114 -12.96 -7.83 -2.61
C SER A 114 -13.01 -6.31 -2.61
N CYS A 115 -11.88 -5.62 -2.82
CA CYS A 115 -11.82 -4.16 -2.79
C CYS A 115 -12.32 -3.58 -4.11
N LEU A 116 -11.62 -3.90 -5.19
CA LEU A 116 -11.88 -3.30 -6.50
C LEU A 116 -13.31 -3.59 -6.97
N SER A 117 -13.83 -4.78 -6.74
CA SER A 117 -15.21 -5.15 -7.11
C SER A 117 -16.27 -4.23 -6.48
N ARG A 118 -15.98 -3.63 -5.33
CA ARG A 118 -16.88 -2.70 -4.62
C ARG A 118 -16.60 -1.25 -4.95
N GLU A 119 -15.33 -0.92 -5.16
CA GLU A 119 -14.88 0.47 -5.32
C GLU A 119 -14.73 0.91 -6.79
N PHE A 120 -14.90 0.00 -7.77
CA PHE A 120 -14.73 0.31 -9.20
C PHE A 120 -15.68 1.41 -9.73
N ALA A 121 -16.78 1.68 -9.02
CA ALA A 121 -17.67 2.81 -9.36
C ALA A 121 -17.02 4.18 -9.13
N ASP A 122 -15.96 4.26 -8.32
CA ASP A 122 -15.17 5.46 -8.13
C ASP A 122 -14.17 5.61 -9.31
N PRO A 123 -14.31 6.67 -10.14
CA PRO A 123 -13.44 6.86 -11.29
C PRO A 123 -11.97 7.08 -10.91
N VAL A 124 -11.70 7.66 -9.74
CA VAL A 124 -10.33 7.91 -9.27
C VAL A 124 -9.65 6.59 -8.91
N VAL A 125 -10.38 5.67 -8.28
CA VAL A 125 -9.88 4.32 -7.97
C VAL A 125 -9.69 3.50 -9.24
N ALA A 126 -10.63 3.60 -10.19
CA ALA A 126 -10.53 2.90 -11.46
C ALA A 126 -9.29 3.34 -12.26
N GLU A 127 -9.05 4.66 -12.37
CA GLU A 127 -7.88 5.23 -13.05
C GLU A 127 -6.58 4.82 -12.35
N ALA A 128 -6.49 5.00 -11.03
CA ALA A 128 -5.31 4.61 -10.27
C ALA A 128 -5.01 3.10 -10.37
N THR A 129 -6.05 2.27 -10.44
CA THR A 129 -5.90 0.82 -10.63
C THR A 129 -5.33 0.51 -12.02
N LEU A 130 -5.81 1.19 -13.05
CA LEU A 130 -5.31 1.01 -14.42
C LEU A 130 -3.83 1.41 -14.51
N ASP A 131 -3.45 2.54 -13.92
CA ASP A 131 -2.07 3.01 -13.86
C ASP A 131 -1.17 2.01 -13.10
N PHE A 132 -1.64 1.50 -11.97
CA PHE A 132 -0.95 0.47 -11.19
C PHE A 132 -0.71 -0.80 -12.02
N LEU A 133 -1.73 -1.28 -12.74
CA LEU A 133 -1.61 -2.45 -13.61
C LEU A 133 -0.62 -2.21 -14.76
N ASN A 134 -0.69 -1.05 -15.40
CA ASN A 134 0.20 -0.69 -16.50
C ASN A 134 1.66 -0.58 -16.05
N ALA A 135 1.91 0.11 -14.93
CA ALA A 135 3.25 0.27 -14.37
C ALA A 135 3.89 -1.07 -13.98
N ASN A 136 3.08 -2.03 -13.51
CA ASN A 136 3.57 -3.32 -13.01
C ASN A 136 3.32 -4.50 -13.97
N LYS A 137 2.90 -4.24 -15.22
CA LYS A 137 2.52 -5.27 -16.21
C LYS A 137 3.53 -6.41 -16.33
N LYS A 138 4.84 -6.09 -16.31
CA LYS A 138 5.91 -7.09 -16.37
C LYS A 138 5.90 -8.02 -15.16
N LYS A 139 5.82 -7.46 -13.94
CA LYS A 139 5.75 -8.22 -12.68
C LYS A 139 4.51 -9.10 -12.63
N PHE A 140 3.36 -8.59 -13.07
CA PHE A 140 2.14 -9.38 -13.17
C PHE A 140 2.27 -10.56 -14.14
N SER A 141 2.88 -10.35 -15.30
CA SER A 141 3.03 -11.39 -16.31
C SER A 141 4.03 -12.48 -15.88
N SER A 142 5.11 -12.11 -15.18
CA SER A 142 6.17 -13.05 -14.79
C SER A 142 5.91 -13.73 -13.45
N SER A 143 5.52 -12.96 -12.44
CA SER A 143 5.51 -13.38 -11.04
C SER A 143 4.11 -13.72 -10.53
N PHE A 144 3.06 -13.21 -11.20
CA PHE A 144 1.68 -13.44 -10.81
C PHE A 144 0.77 -13.86 -11.99
N PRO A 145 1.14 -14.89 -12.77
CA PRO A 145 0.48 -15.23 -14.04
C PRO A 145 -0.98 -15.71 -13.89
N THR A 146 -1.42 -15.99 -12.66
CA THR A 146 -2.77 -16.48 -12.33
C THR A 146 -3.63 -15.42 -11.65
N LEU A 147 -3.15 -14.17 -11.52
CA LEU A 147 -3.93 -13.05 -11.01
C LEU A 147 -4.90 -12.50 -12.05
N LEU A 148 -4.46 -12.43 -13.31
CA LEU A 148 -5.28 -11.95 -14.42
C LEU A 148 -5.90 -13.14 -15.16
N PRO A 149 -7.13 -13.00 -15.71
CA PRO A 149 -7.69 -14.02 -16.58
C PRO A 149 -6.72 -14.29 -17.72
N GLN A 150 -6.22 -15.52 -17.80
CA GLN A 150 -5.43 -15.92 -18.96
C GLN A 150 -6.38 -15.99 -20.14
N CYS A 151 -6.21 -15.09 -21.12
CA CYS A 151 -6.87 -15.24 -22.41
C CYS A 151 -6.32 -16.53 -23.02
N ARG A 152 -7.10 -17.60 -22.95
CA ARG A 152 -6.90 -18.80 -23.77
C ARG A 152 -7.58 -18.59 -25.12
#